data_AF-A0A7C5PLC2-F1
#
_entry.id   AF-A0A7C5PLC2-F1
#
_cell.length_a   1.000
_cell.length_b   1.000
_cell.length_c   1.000
_cell.angle_alpha   90.00
_cell.angle_beta   90.00
_cell.angle_gamma   90.00
#
_symmetry.space_group_name_H-M   'P 1'
#
loop_
_entity.id
_entity.type
_entity.pdbx_description
1 polymer ?
#
loop_
_entity_poly.entity_id
_entity_poly.type
_entity_poly.pdbx_seq_one_letter_code
_entity_poly.pdbx_strand_id
1 'polypeptide(L)'
;METLKASIASPTAIASIMRAFNMHTLYRLPIKWLPLWEKAFPFVSAFNFDGESSLKVSVRFFTTLREITGKREETLEFPDCEEVTVEKVLGKLAERYGKGFVEYVYDSRTGDVKEFLQFLINGRSTSTLKGLKTELRDGDILAIIPPVGGGYAL
;
A
#
# COMPACT_ATOMS: atom_id res chain seq x y z
N MET A 1 16.75 11.39 46.33
CA MET A 1 15.45 11.73 45.71
C MET A 1 15.40 11.06 44.36
N GLU A 2 14.49 10.11 44.22
CA GLU A 2 14.40 9.15 43.11
C GLU A 2 14.30 9.80 41.74
N THR A 3 15.12 9.30 40.81
CA THR A 3 14.94 9.46 39.38
C THR A 3 13.72 8.64 38.97
N LEU A 4 12.59 9.31 38.76
CA LEU A 4 11.43 8.72 38.11
C LEU A 4 11.85 8.30 36.69
N LYS A 5 12.05 7.00 36.48
CA LYS A 5 12.09 6.39 35.15
C LYS A 5 10.77 6.74 34.47
N ALA A 6 10.80 7.73 33.58
CA ALA A 6 9.70 7.96 32.65
C ALA A 6 9.54 6.67 31.85
N SER A 7 8.50 5.91 32.19
CA SER A 7 8.09 4.71 31.47
C SER A 7 7.87 5.11 30.01
N ILE A 8 8.77 4.67 29.14
CA ILE A 8 8.67 4.86 27.69
C ILE A 8 7.32 4.28 27.29
N ALA A 9 6.37 5.15 26.95
CA ALA A 9 5.10 4.70 26.41
C ALA A 9 5.40 3.88 25.16
N SER A 10 4.87 2.66 25.07
CA SER A 10 5.11 1.82 23.89
C SER A 10 4.62 2.55 22.63
N PRO A 11 5.18 2.27 21.44
CA PRO A 11 4.74 2.89 20.19
C PRO A 11 3.21 2.83 19.99
N THR A 12 2.57 1.76 20.49
CA THR A 12 1.12 1.57 20.46
C THR A 12 0.35 2.55 21.39
N ALA A 13 0.92 2.90 22.54
CA ALA A 13 0.34 3.86 23.47
C ALA A 13 0.43 5.29 22.92
N ILE A 14 1.55 5.64 22.27
CA ILE A 14 1.74 6.94 21.61
C ILE A 14 0.79 7.08 20.41
N ALA A 15 0.64 6.04 19.59
CA ALA A 15 -0.33 6.02 18.51
C ALA A 15 -1.78 6.17 19.01
N SER A 16 -2.12 5.62 20.18
CA SER A 16 -3.44 5.82 20.81
C SER A 16 -3.63 7.25 21.32
N ILE A 17 -2.59 7.86 21.90
CA ILE A 17 -2.60 9.27 22.35
C ILE A 17 -2.76 10.20 21.13
N MET A 18 -2.07 9.92 20.02
CA MET A 18 -2.21 10.67 18.77
C MET A 18 -3.57 10.45 18.10
N ARG A 19 -4.18 9.26 18.19
CA ARG A 19 -5.57 9.02 17.72
C ARG A 19 -6.61 9.76 18.56
N ALA A 20 -6.40 9.88 19.87
CA ALA A 20 -7.29 10.65 20.75
C ALA A 20 -7.20 12.16 20.49
N PHE A 21 -6.06 12.63 19.97
CA PHE A 21 -5.85 14.00 19.54
C PHE A 21 -6.31 14.18 18.09
N ASN A 22 -7.63 14.28 17.90
CA ASN A 22 -8.26 14.51 16.59
C ASN A 22 -7.52 15.60 15.78
N MET A 23 -6.86 15.18 14.69
CA MET A 23 -5.98 16.02 13.85
C MET A 23 -6.75 17.21 13.24
N HIS A 24 -8.08 17.18 13.22
CA HIS A 24 -8.92 18.29 12.73
C HIS A 24 -8.75 19.64 13.46
N THR A 25 -8.11 19.62 14.63
CA THR A 25 -7.89 20.81 15.47
C THR A 25 -6.55 21.49 15.19
N LEU A 26 -5.57 20.78 14.63
CA LEU A 26 -4.22 21.30 14.41
C LEU A 26 -4.13 22.26 13.22
N TYR A 27 -5.01 22.11 12.21
CA TYR A 27 -5.03 22.98 11.02
C TYR A 27 -5.69 24.34 11.24
N ARG A 28 -6.24 24.58 12.44
CA ARG A 28 -6.93 25.83 12.80
C ARG A 28 -6.05 26.81 13.58
N LEU A 29 -4.82 26.41 13.90
CA LEU A 29 -3.89 27.25 14.64
C LEU A 29 -3.09 28.15 13.68
N PRO A 30 -2.86 29.42 14.03
CA PRO A 30 -2.10 30.32 13.17
C PRO A 30 -0.68 29.78 12.95
N ILE A 31 -0.19 29.81 11.70
CA ILE A 31 1.14 29.34 11.26
C ILE A 31 2.29 29.86 12.16
N LYS A 32 2.09 31.00 12.84
CA LYS A 32 3.03 31.60 13.80
C LYS A 32 3.29 30.77 15.07
N TRP A 33 2.50 29.72 15.34
CA TRP A 33 2.65 28.85 16.50
C TRP A 33 3.49 27.60 16.24
N LEU A 34 3.92 27.40 14.99
CA LEU A 34 4.79 26.31 14.56
C LEU A 34 6.18 26.22 15.26
N PRO A 35 6.76 27.27 15.86
CA PRO A 35 7.99 27.12 16.65
C PRO A 35 7.76 26.91 18.15
N LEU A 36 6.50 26.93 18.62
CA LEU A 36 6.13 26.82 20.05
C LEU A 36 5.79 25.39 20.47
N TRP A 37 5.14 24.60 19.60
CA TRP A 37 4.81 23.21 19.88
C TRP A 37 6.05 22.29 19.96
N GLU A 38 7.11 22.60 19.20
CA GLU A 38 8.41 21.92 19.34
C GLU A 38 8.99 22.04 20.76
N LYS A 39 8.74 23.18 21.43
CA LYS A 39 9.14 23.40 22.83
C LYS A 39 8.17 22.78 23.84
N ALA A 40 6.89 22.71 23.50
CA ALA A 40 5.85 22.13 24.35
C ALA A 40 5.94 20.60 24.43
N PHE A 41 6.43 19.96 23.36
CA PHE A 41 6.62 18.52 23.28
C PHE A 41 8.03 18.17 22.80
N PRO A 42 9.07 18.42 23.62
CA PRO A 42 10.48 18.16 23.24
C PRO A 42 10.76 16.67 22.99
N PHE A 43 9.83 15.79 23.39
CA PHE A 43 9.88 14.37 23.11
C PHE A 43 9.58 14.03 21.64
N VAL A 44 8.83 14.87 20.92
CA VAL A 44 8.45 14.63 19.52
C VAL A 44 9.69 14.59 18.61
N SER A 45 10.66 15.46 18.86
CA SER A 45 11.94 15.47 18.15
C SER A 45 12.91 14.36 18.60
N ALA A 46 12.68 13.74 19.77
CA ALA A 46 13.46 12.61 20.27
C ALA A 46 12.93 11.26 19.76
N PHE A 47 11.72 11.25 19.20
CA PHE A 47 11.24 10.15 18.39
C PHE A 47 11.64 10.41 16.94
N ASN A 48 12.75 9.83 16.53
CA ASN A 48 12.93 9.47 15.13
C ASN A 48 11.77 8.54 14.76
N PHE A 49 10.69 9.11 14.23
CA PHE A 49 9.65 8.33 13.54
C PHE A 49 10.18 7.97 12.15
N ASP A 50 11.31 7.27 12.12
CA ASP A 50 11.90 6.66 10.91
C ASP A 50 11.18 5.32 10.60
N GLY A 51 10.21 4.94 11.43
CA GLY A 51 9.35 3.79 11.24
C GLY A 51 8.14 4.17 10.42
N GLU A 52 8.36 4.53 9.15
CA GLU A 52 7.30 4.54 8.15
C GLU A 52 6.80 3.10 8.02
N SER A 53 5.84 2.77 8.88
CA SER A 53 5.20 1.48 8.94
C SER A 53 4.49 1.36 7.59
N SER A 54 5.06 0.55 6.71
CA SER A 54 4.65 0.46 5.32
C SER A 54 4.32 -0.98 4.99
N LEU A 55 3.11 -1.16 4.48
CA LEU A 55 2.58 -2.42 4.01
C LEU A 55 3.24 -2.73 2.67
N LYS A 56 3.94 -3.85 2.60
CA LYS A 56 4.66 -4.29 1.40
C LYS A 56 3.90 -5.38 0.68
N VAL A 57 3.52 -5.13 -0.57
CA VAL A 57 2.92 -6.13 -1.45
C VAL A 57 3.89 -6.46 -2.56
N SER A 58 4.19 -7.74 -2.76
CA SER A 58 4.99 -8.19 -3.89
C SER A 58 4.09 -8.59 -5.06
N VAL A 59 4.28 -7.97 -6.22
CA VAL A 59 3.51 -8.25 -7.43
C VAL A 59 4.33 -9.11 -8.37
N ARG A 60 3.84 -10.30 -8.74
CA ARG A 60 4.47 -11.21 -9.70
C ARG A 60 3.85 -11.08 -11.08
N PHE A 61 4.73 -10.89 -12.07
CA PHE A 61 4.35 -10.74 -13.48
C PHE A 61 4.69 -12.00 -14.29
N PHE A 62 3.88 -12.27 -15.30
CA PHE A 62 4.01 -13.43 -16.19
C PHE A 62 3.85 -13.00 -17.65
N THR A 63 4.45 -13.79 -18.55
CA THR A 63 4.34 -13.64 -20.02
C THR A 63 4.41 -12.17 -20.47
N THR A 64 3.36 -11.64 -21.11
CA THR A 64 3.28 -10.28 -21.65
C THR A 64 3.48 -9.20 -20.59
N LEU A 65 3.04 -9.42 -19.34
CA LEU A 65 3.27 -8.45 -18.27
C LEU A 65 4.75 -8.34 -17.91
N ARG A 66 5.58 -9.37 -18.13
CA ARG A 66 7.03 -9.25 -17.95
C ARG A 66 7.66 -8.37 -19.01
N GLU A 67 7.14 -8.44 -20.24
CA GLU A 67 7.61 -7.62 -21.36
C GLU A 67 7.22 -6.15 -21.14
N ILE A 68 5.98 -5.90 -20.68
CA ILE A 68 5.48 -4.55 -20.37
C ILE A 68 6.25 -3.93 -19.19
N THR A 69 6.48 -4.70 -18.13
CA THR A 69 7.09 -4.16 -16.89
C THR A 69 8.61 -4.24 -16.89
N GLY A 70 9.22 -5.07 -17.75
CA GLY A 70 10.64 -5.41 -17.71
C GLY A 70 11.06 -6.20 -16.47
N LYS A 71 10.11 -6.68 -15.65
CA LYS A 71 10.36 -7.31 -14.35
C LYS A 71 9.61 -8.62 -14.21
N ARG A 72 10.17 -9.53 -13.42
CA ARG A 72 9.49 -10.76 -12.98
C ARG A 72 8.62 -10.53 -11.74
N GLU A 73 9.05 -9.61 -10.89
CA GLU A 73 8.44 -9.28 -9.60
C GLU A 73 8.81 -7.85 -9.22
N GLU A 74 7.90 -7.15 -8.54
CA GLU A 74 8.14 -5.83 -7.96
C GLU A 74 7.44 -5.71 -6.62
N THR A 75 8.11 -5.15 -5.62
CA THR A 75 7.50 -4.82 -4.33
C THR A 75 6.99 -3.38 -4.35
N LEU A 76 5.72 -3.20 -3.99
CA LEU A 76 5.10 -1.91 -3.79
C LEU A 76 4.92 -1.67 -2.29
N GLU A 77 5.26 -0.47 -1.86
CA GLU A 77 5.10 -0.03 -0.46
C GLU A 77 3.89 0.89 -0.36
N PHE A 78 3.07 0.71 0.66
CA PHE A 78 1.89 1.51 0.96
C PHE A 78 1.95 1.96 2.42
N PRO A 79 1.40 3.13 2.79
CA PRO A 79 1.29 3.52 4.19
C PRO A 79 0.43 2.54 4.99
N ASP A 80 0.84 2.13 6.20
CA ASP A 80 0.08 1.17 7.04
C ASP A 80 -1.32 1.65 7.47
N CYS A 81 -1.56 2.96 7.42
CA CYS A 81 -2.86 3.54 7.73
C CYS A 81 -3.87 3.44 6.58
N GLU A 82 -3.46 2.91 5.43
CA GLU A 82 -4.25 2.89 4.22
C GLU A 82 -4.79 1.49 3.90
N GLU A 83 -6.07 1.41 3.52
CA GLU A 83 -6.62 0.17 2.98
C GLU A 83 -6.02 -0.10 1.59
N VAL A 84 -5.35 -1.25 1.46
CA VAL A 84 -4.71 -1.70 0.23
C VAL A 84 -5.52 -2.84 -0.36
N THR A 85 -6.11 -2.62 -1.52
CA THR A 85 -6.87 -3.63 -2.28
C THR A 85 -6.14 -4.01 -3.55
N VAL A 86 -6.57 -5.10 -4.19
CA VAL A 86 -6.08 -5.50 -5.52
C VAL A 86 -6.26 -4.37 -6.53
N GLU A 87 -7.42 -3.71 -6.54
CA GLU A 87 -7.71 -2.55 -7.40
C GLU A 87 -6.67 -1.43 -7.21
N LYS A 88 -6.34 -1.11 -5.96
CA LYS A 88 -5.35 -0.07 -5.62
C LYS A 88 -3.95 -0.43 -6.09
N VAL A 89 -3.56 -1.69 -5.94
CA VAL A 89 -2.29 -2.20 -6.47
C VAL A 89 -2.24 -2.05 -7.99
N LEU A 90 -3.32 -2.41 -8.70
CA LEU A 90 -3.38 -2.24 -10.16
C LEU A 90 -3.32 -0.77 -10.58
N GLY A 91 -3.99 0.12 -9.84
CA GLY A 91 -3.91 1.58 -10.07
C GLY A 91 -2.48 2.10 -9.93
N LYS A 92 -1.76 1.70 -8.87
CA LYS A 92 -0.36 2.09 -8.66
C LYS A 92 0.58 1.56 -9.74
N LEU A 93 0.31 0.37 -10.27
CA LEU A 93 1.05 -0.19 -11.41
C LEU A 93 0.72 0.54 -12.71
N ALA A 94 -0.54 0.92 -12.94
CA ALA A 94 -0.97 1.70 -14.08
C ALA A 94 -0.29 3.08 -14.12
N GLU A 95 -0.22 3.77 -12.99
CA GLU A 95 0.52 5.03 -12.86
C GLU A 95 2.01 4.85 -13.15
N ARG A 96 2.60 3.75 -12.68
CA ARG A 96 4.04 3.47 -12.80
C ARG A 96 4.47 3.07 -14.21
N TYR A 97 3.73 2.19 -14.86
CA TYR A 97 4.07 1.62 -16.18
C TYR A 97 3.35 2.30 -17.34
N GLY A 98 2.36 3.14 -17.04
CA GLY A 98 1.67 3.97 -18.02
C GLY A 98 0.87 3.18 -19.05
N LYS A 99 0.79 3.75 -20.25
CA LYS A 99 -0.17 3.36 -21.29
C LYS A 99 -0.15 1.87 -21.63
N GLY A 100 1.04 1.26 -21.79
CA GLY A 100 1.15 -0.16 -22.17
C GLY A 100 0.55 -1.10 -21.12
N PHE A 101 0.71 -0.77 -19.84
CA PHE A 101 0.07 -1.54 -18.76
C PHE A 101 -1.43 -1.30 -18.72
N VAL A 102 -1.87 -0.03 -18.83
CA VAL A 102 -3.29 0.33 -18.83
C VAL A 102 -4.04 -0.39 -19.95
N GLU A 103 -3.54 -0.33 -21.18
CA GLU A 103 -4.16 -0.97 -22.34
C GLU A 103 -4.20 -2.50 -22.23
N TYR A 104 -3.26 -3.11 -21.50
CA TYR A 104 -3.25 -4.55 -21.29
C TYR A 104 -4.24 -4.97 -20.20
N VAL A 105 -4.29 -4.24 -19.08
CA VAL A 105 -5.04 -4.61 -17.88
C VAL A 105 -6.49 -4.16 -17.92
N TYR A 106 -6.78 -3.00 -18.50
CA TYR A 106 -8.10 -2.38 -18.47
C TYR A 106 -8.77 -2.37 -19.85
N ASP A 107 -10.08 -2.57 -19.88
CA ASP A 107 -10.89 -2.37 -21.07
C ASP A 107 -11.03 -0.86 -21.34
N SER A 108 -10.69 -0.44 -22.57
CA SER A 108 -10.68 0.98 -22.92
C SER A 108 -12.08 1.59 -23.06
N ARG A 109 -13.13 0.77 -23.16
CA ARG A 109 -14.52 1.21 -23.29
C ARG A 109 -15.20 1.30 -21.94
N THR A 110 -14.98 0.32 -21.06
CA THR A 110 -15.67 0.27 -19.76
C THR A 110 -14.82 0.81 -18.62
N GLY A 111 -13.49 0.79 -18.75
CA GLY A 111 -12.56 1.10 -17.67
C GLY A 111 -12.40 -0.04 -16.67
N ASP A 112 -13.06 -1.17 -16.86
CA ASP A 112 -12.96 -2.34 -15.99
C ASP A 112 -11.68 -3.12 -16.26
N VAL A 113 -11.24 -3.90 -15.27
CA VAL A 113 -10.16 -4.88 -15.46
C VAL A 113 -10.64 -5.98 -16.41
N LYS A 114 -9.83 -6.32 -17.40
CA LYS A 114 -10.18 -7.32 -18.41
C LYS A 114 -10.39 -8.71 -17.78
N GLU A 115 -11.51 -9.34 -18.13
CA GLU A 115 -11.97 -10.61 -17.53
C GLU A 115 -11.02 -11.79 -17.74
N PHE A 116 -10.17 -11.75 -18.77
CA PHE A 116 -9.20 -12.82 -19.01
C PHE A 116 -8.06 -12.84 -17.99
N LEU A 117 -7.88 -11.77 -17.22
CA LEU A 117 -6.84 -11.69 -16.19
C LEU A 117 -7.30 -12.36 -14.91
N GLN A 118 -6.49 -13.29 -14.42
CA GLN A 118 -6.70 -13.91 -13.12
C GLN A 118 -5.74 -13.31 -12.10
N PHE A 119 -6.23 -13.12 -10.88
CA PHE A 119 -5.47 -12.56 -9.76
C PHE A 119 -5.40 -13.59 -8.65
N LEU A 120 -4.17 -13.88 -8.19
CA LEU A 120 -3.93 -14.82 -7.10
C LEU A 120 -3.22 -14.11 -5.96
N ILE A 121 -3.77 -14.19 -4.75
CA ILE A 121 -3.12 -13.72 -3.53
C ILE A 121 -2.56 -14.95 -2.81
N ASN A 122 -1.24 -15.03 -2.69
CA ASN A 122 -0.54 -16.19 -2.10
C ASN A 122 -1.01 -17.53 -2.69
N GLY A 123 -1.27 -17.55 -4.01
CA GLY A 123 -1.74 -18.73 -4.75
C GLY A 123 -3.25 -19.01 -4.68
N ARG A 124 -4.04 -18.16 -4.02
CA ARG A 124 -5.52 -18.29 -3.94
C ARG A 124 -6.22 -17.28 -4.83
N SER A 125 -7.21 -17.71 -5.61
CA SER A 125 -7.96 -16.84 -6.51
C SER A 125 -8.77 -15.79 -5.77
N THR A 126 -8.72 -14.54 -6.25
CA THR A 126 -9.55 -13.45 -5.72
C THR A 126 -11.01 -13.55 -6.17
N SER A 127 -11.30 -14.27 -7.26
CA SER A 127 -12.67 -14.51 -7.73
C SER A 127 -13.52 -15.30 -6.73
N THR A 128 -12.89 -16.06 -5.85
CA THR A 128 -13.53 -16.79 -4.74
C THR A 128 -13.61 -15.95 -3.46
N LEU A 129 -13.10 -14.70 -3.49
CA LEU A 129 -13.07 -13.75 -2.38
C LEU A 129 -13.95 -12.53 -2.71
N LYS A 130 -13.45 -11.31 -2.49
CA LYS A 130 -14.13 -10.04 -2.83
C LYS A 130 -13.72 -9.49 -4.21
N GLY A 131 -13.12 -10.31 -5.08
CA GLY A 131 -12.60 -9.88 -6.37
C GLY A 131 -11.53 -8.80 -6.23
N LEU A 132 -11.63 -7.71 -7.00
CA LEU A 132 -10.69 -6.58 -6.96
C LEU A 132 -10.71 -5.80 -5.63
N LYS A 133 -11.80 -5.93 -4.85
CA LYS A 133 -11.94 -5.35 -3.51
C LYS A 133 -11.32 -6.21 -2.41
N THR A 134 -10.59 -7.27 -2.77
CA THR A 134 -9.89 -8.08 -1.77
C THR A 134 -8.75 -7.27 -1.18
N GLU A 135 -8.78 -7.13 0.14
CA GLU A 135 -7.74 -6.44 0.93
C GLU A 135 -6.46 -7.30 0.98
N LEU A 136 -5.32 -6.65 0.82
CA LEU A 136 -3.98 -7.22 0.88
C LEU A 136 -3.32 -6.85 2.20
N ARG A 137 -2.47 -7.73 2.70
CA ARG A 137 -1.73 -7.57 3.96
C ARG A 137 -0.25 -7.40 3.68
N ASP A 138 0.47 -6.95 4.71
CA ASP A 138 1.93 -6.86 4.63
C ASP A 138 2.55 -8.23 4.35
N GLY A 139 3.46 -8.27 3.38
CA GLY A 139 4.11 -9.47 2.90
C GLY A 139 3.30 -10.29 1.87
N ASP A 140 2.07 -9.88 1.52
CA ASP A 140 1.28 -10.61 0.53
C ASP A 140 1.90 -10.58 -0.87
N ILE A 141 1.72 -11.69 -1.57
CA ILE A 141 2.14 -11.83 -2.96
C ILE A 141 0.91 -11.84 -3.86
N LEU A 142 0.77 -10.83 -4.70
CA LEU A 142 -0.22 -10.76 -5.76
C LEU A 142 0.39 -11.23 -7.08
N ALA A 143 -0.07 -12.36 -7.61
CA ALA A 143 0.26 -12.78 -8.97
C ALA A 143 -0.83 -12.33 -9.96
N ILE A 144 -0.41 -11.69 -11.04
CA ILE A 144 -1.29 -11.33 -12.16
C ILE A 144 -1.03 -12.34 -13.28
N ILE A 145 -2.04 -13.17 -13.57
CA ILE A 145 -1.94 -14.31 -14.48
C ILE A 145 -2.71 -13.99 -15.76
N PRO A 146 -1.99 -13.67 -16.85
CA PRO A 146 -2.54 -13.70 -18.20
C PRO A 146 -3.13 -15.05 -18.57
N PRO A 147 -4.03 -15.12 -19.56
CA PRO A 147 -4.43 -16.38 -20.16
C PRO A 147 -3.18 -17.15 -20.60
N VAL A 148 -3.06 -18.38 -20.11
CA VAL A 148 -2.01 -19.28 -20.56
C VAL A 148 -2.36 -19.74 -21.97
N GLY A 149 -1.58 -19.31 -22.96
CA GLY A 149 -1.61 -19.90 -24.28
C GLY A 149 -1.18 -21.35 -24.18
N GLY A 150 -2.14 -22.27 -24.16
CA GLY A 150 -1.86 -23.68 -24.44
C GLY A 150 -1.22 -23.75 -25.82
N GLY A 151 -0.03 -24.35 -25.89
CA GLY A 151 0.70 -24.53 -27.14
C GLY A 151 -0.21 -25.16 -28.20
N TYR A 152 -0.06 -24.69 -29.43
CA TYR A 152 -0.68 -25.28 -30.61
C TYR A 152 -0.40 -26.79 -30.62
N ALA A 153 -1.43 -27.60 -30.36
CA ALA A 153 -1.41 -28.99 -30.77
C ALA A 153 -1.63 -28.99 -32.29
N LEU A 154 -0.63 -29.52 -32.98
CA LEU A 154 -0.51 -29.65 -34.43
C LEU A 154 -1.73 -30.34 -35.07
#